data_AF-A0A378LCB7-F1
#
_entry.id   AF-A0A378LCB7-F1
#
_cell.length_a   1.000
_cell.length_b   1.000
_cell.length_c   1.000
_cell.angle_alpha   90.00
_cell.angle_beta   90.00
_cell.angle_gamma   90.00
#
_symmetry.space_group_name_H-M   'P 1'
#
loop_
_entity.id
_entity.type
_entity.pdbx_description
1 polymer ?
#
loop_
_entity_poly.entity_id
_entity_poly.type
_entity_poly.pdbx_seq_one_letter_code
_entity_poly.pdbx_strand_id
1 'polypeptide(L)'
;MKERPKHFVERIKYAYDRIKDMKHGYVWVGSSDYNFEYAEGVKLNTKNLIEEAAHERDITVLDIGTSNGTFVAANDTDLNKMLKHKHKVRVFGISATDERPPSGTIIPNEKYLTGNAEYLGTPGYEEFQTIASQQFDYIFSSKTFMHLVDPVGAIIQAYDKLKPGGILVIDEFTLKGCEGRLQDIVTYLRKQGHCIAVSLNDQKGTIEQFCIKKTSKSLEFPLEYNGQELSYVPSPMLAKDNRSTLEKIVAARTLLDGILEQSGLSLYKEFNSLEALLKSKGYQSLTHKQQEYCILYVVAKELSVHFREEHKPQLGSTSTLFASHSISLQKVLNLKRMCYNRAGEGDRILSGDLHGVGVDNIIINSDHIPLAVRLNLIRLTACQKLLSLDLENFAENAKAFAQMGIQPTVIESYHDASLFSKICKILSQSQSSKPMNVVVGRKFTENSQLSQLSPYFIETLNFMSNNQNKEYICNMLQIKLNSSSYDFTKVEYVNNNGHYFFKLLAESPYSTDAEQNFLIPASQFLAVMNWSYSTIHRHELALEKLPLVFDSPTIVDYLNGNLGGTGIHVLDCLAGYFRVEEISTTEDPDCFKISIRKEGLEGASQEIMISKAEMSELILQQQSVALALGHH
;
A
#
# COMPACT_ATOMS: atom_id res chain seq x y z
N MET A 1 -34.93 -15.50 8.88
CA MET A 1 -33.94 -16.32 9.61
C MET A 1 -34.68 -17.20 10.61
N LYS A 2 -34.18 -18.40 10.95
CA LYS A 2 -34.82 -19.27 11.98
C LYS A 2 -34.86 -18.57 13.34
N GLU A 3 -35.72 -19.03 14.25
CA GLU A 3 -35.81 -18.52 15.62
C GLU A 3 -34.46 -18.66 16.35
N ARG A 4 -34.11 -17.68 17.20
CA ARG A 4 -32.86 -17.67 17.97
C ARG A 4 -32.77 -18.90 18.86
N PRO A 5 -31.67 -19.66 18.83
CA PRO A 5 -31.43 -20.72 19.80
C PRO A 5 -31.41 -20.18 21.24
N LYS A 6 -31.76 -21.04 22.20
CA LYS A 6 -31.83 -20.67 23.61
C LYS A 6 -30.53 -20.03 24.14
N HIS A 7 -29.37 -20.57 23.75
CA HIS A 7 -28.07 -20.04 24.20
C HIS A 7 -27.77 -18.64 23.65
N PHE A 8 -28.28 -18.30 22.46
CA PHE A 8 -28.21 -16.93 21.94
C PHE A 8 -29.04 -15.98 22.79
N VAL A 9 -30.30 -16.34 23.09
CA VAL A 9 -31.20 -15.52 23.92
C VAL A 9 -30.61 -15.29 25.32
N GLU A 10 -30.12 -16.36 25.95
CA GLU A 10 -29.45 -16.29 27.26
C GLU A 10 -28.21 -15.38 27.22
N ARG A 11 -27.41 -15.47 26.14
CA ARG A 11 -26.22 -14.63 25.99
C ARG A 11 -26.54 -13.17 25.72
N ILE A 12 -27.51 -12.87 24.86
CA ILE A 12 -27.99 -11.51 24.58
C ILE A 12 -28.41 -10.85 25.90
N LYS A 13 -29.22 -11.55 26.70
CA LYS A 13 -29.64 -11.08 28.01
C LYS A 13 -28.44 -10.82 28.93
N TYR A 14 -27.55 -11.80 29.08
CA TYR A 14 -26.36 -11.68 29.92
C TYR A 14 -25.45 -10.50 29.51
N ALA A 15 -25.22 -10.31 28.20
CA ALA A 15 -24.39 -9.23 27.68
C ALA A 15 -25.01 -7.87 27.98
N TYR A 16 -26.33 -7.74 27.80
CA TYR A 16 -27.05 -6.52 28.09
C TYR A 16 -27.11 -6.19 29.59
N ASP A 17 -27.40 -7.18 30.45
CA ASP A 17 -27.41 -7.01 31.91
C ASP A 17 -26.05 -6.50 32.40
N ARG A 18 -24.95 -7.02 31.85
CA ARG A 18 -23.59 -6.53 32.15
C ARG A 18 -23.38 -5.07 31.78
N ILE A 19 -23.92 -4.61 30.65
CA ILE A 19 -23.80 -3.22 30.22
C ILE A 19 -24.55 -2.30 31.19
N LYS A 20 -25.75 -2.70 31.63
CA LYS A 20 -26.53 -1.92 32.61
C LYS A 20 -25.83 -1.74 33.95
N ASP A 21 -25.03 -2.74 34.34
CA ASP A 21 -24.30 -2.73 35.60
C ASP A 21 -22.94 -1.98 35.53
N MET A 22 -22.51 -1.53 34.34
CA MET A 22 -21.27 -0.78 34.20
C MET A 22 -21.42 0.64 34.76
N LYS A 23 -20.75 0.91 35.88
CA LYS A 23 -20.76 2.23 36.55
C LYS A 23 -20.07 3.34 35.76
N HIS A 24 -19.06 2.99 34.95
CA HIS A 24 -18.34 3.85 34.00
C HIS A 24 -17.80 2.96 32.88
N GLY A 25 -17.80 3.41 31.61
CA GLY A 25 -16.91 2.78 30.63
C GLY A 25 -17.39 2.54 29.20
N TYR A 26 -18.38 3.26 28.66
CA TYR A 26 -18.41 3.39 27.20
C TYR A 26 -17.43 4.49 26.77
N VAL A 27 -16.41 4.10 26.02
CA VAL A 27 -15.34 5.01 25.54
C VAL A 27 -15.87 5.99 24.49
N TRP A 28 -17.03 5.69 23.90
CA TRP A 28 -17.61 6.44 22.78
C TRP A 28 -18.76 7.35 23.23
N VAL A 29 -18.60 8.64 22.93
CA VAL A 29 -19.64 9.67 23.12
C VAL A 29 -20.40 9.84 21.80
N GLY A 30 -21.68 10.18 21.88
CA GLY A 30 -22.49 10.50 20.69
C GLY A 30 -21.91 11.65 19.88
N SER A 31 -22.20 11.68 18.58
CA SER A 31 -21.74 12.71 17.63
C SER A 31 -22.94 13.43 17.01
N SER A 32 -22.74 14.64 16.51
CA SER A 32 -23.77 15.38 15.75
C SER A 32 -24.07 14.77 14.38
N ASP A 33 -23.08 14.07 13.82
CA ASP A 33 -23.10 13.47 12.51
C ASP A 33 -22.13 12.28 12.44
N TYR A 34 -22.34 11.44 11.44
CA TYR A 34 -21.55 10.23 11.21
C TYR A 34 -21.03 10.21 9.78
N ASN A 35 -19.90 9.54 9.63
CA ASN A 35 -19.14 9.42 8.42
C ASN A 35 -18.85 7.94 8.18
N PHE A 36 -19.46 7.38 7.13
CA PHE A 36 -19.28 5.98 6.75
C PHE A 36 -18.39 5.92 5.52
N GLU A 37 -17.23 5.29 5.65
CA GLU A 37 -16.16 5.33 4.64
C GLU A 37 -16.04 3.99 3.92
N TYR A 38 -16.34 4.02 2.62
CA TYR A 38 -16.25 2.90 1.70
C TYR A 38 -14.93 2.97 0.92
N ALA A 39 -14.65 1.94 0.12
CA ALA A 39 -13.46 1.88 -0.72
C ALA A 39 -13.27 3.15 -1.58
N GLU A 40 -12.02 3.46 -1.93
CA GLU A 40 -11.62 4.56 -2.83
C GLU A 40 -12.00 5.98 -2.32
N GLY A 41 -12.08 6.15 -1.00
CA GLY A 41 -12.35 7.44 -0.37
C GLY A 41 -13.81 7.90 -0.49
N VAL A 42 -14.72 6.99 -0.87
CA VAL A 42 -16.16 7.27 -0.94
C VAL A 42 -16.72 7.35 0.48
N LYS A 43 -17.35 8.48 0.80
CA LYS A 43 -17.82 8.79 2.14
C LYS A 43 -19.29 9.18 2.14
N LEU A 44 -20.04 8.53 3.01
CA LEU A 44 -21.44 8.85 3.25
C LEU A 44 -21.55 9.63 4.56
N ASN A 45 -21.97 10.90 4.47
CA ASN A 45 -22.16 11.76 5.62
C ASN A 45 -23.67 11.88 5.95
N THR A 46 -24.04 11.61 7.20
CA THR A 46 -25.45 11.61 7.62
C THR A 46 -26.08 12.98 7.65
N LYS A 47 -25.30 14.03 7.94
CA LYS A 47 -25.79 15.41 7.90
C LYS A 47 -26.23 15.79 6.49
N ASN A 48 -25.41 15.50 5.47
CA ASN A 48 -25.77 15.77 4.08
C ASN A 48 -27.03 15.01 3.66
N LEU A 49 -27.13 13.72 4.00
CA LEU A 49 -28.31 12.88 3.73
C LEU A 49 -29.59 13.45 4.34
N ILE A 50 -29.52 13.87 5.61
CA ILE A 50 -30.65 14.46 6.35
C ILE A 50 -31.02 15.81 5.72
N GLU A 51 -30.03 16.66 5.46
CA GLU A 51 -30.22 18.00 4.87
C GLU A 51 -30.90 17.92 3.50
N GLU A 52 -30.37 17.11 2.59
CA GLU A 52 -30.93 16.90 1.24
C GLU A 52 -32.39 16.41 1.31
N ALA A 53 -32.66 15.38 2.11
CA ALA A 53 -34.01 14.84 2.23
C ALA A 53 -34.98 15.83 2.90
N ALA A 54 -34.53 16.57 3.91
CA ALA A 54 -35.31 17.58 4.62
C ALA A 54 -35.55 18.86 3.81
N HIS A 55 -34.90 19.02 2.65
CA HIS A 55 -35.26 20.03 1.66
C HIS A 55 -36.47 19.63 0.82
N GLU A 56 -36.77 18.34 0.71
CA GLU A 56 -37.83 17.82 -0.16
C GLU A 56 -39.08 17.38 0.60
N ARG A 57 -38.93 16.84 1.82
CA ARG A 57 -40.04 16.22 2.57
C ARG A 57 -39.76 16.08 4.06
N ASP A 58 -40.81 15.84 4.84
CA ASP A 58 -40.66 15.47 6.24
C ASP A 58 -40.02 14.08 6.37
N ILE A 59 -39.08 13.94 7.30
CA ILE A 59 -38.34 12.69 7.51
C ILE A 59 -38.32 12.28 8.99
N THR A 60 -38.22 10.97 9.22
CA THR A 60 -38.12 10.37 10.54
C THR A 60 -36.88 9.47 10.59
N VAL A 61 -36.01 9.71 11.57
CA VAL A 61 -34.69 9.09 11.71
C VAL A 61 -34.61 8.32 13.02
N LEU A 62 -33.98 7.15 13.00
CA LEU A 62 -33.59 6.41 14.20
C LEU A 62 -32.06 6.33 14.29
N ASP A 63 -31.52 6.66 15.46
CA ASP A 63 -30.12 6.50 15.80
C ASP A 63 -29.95 5.38 16.83
N ILE A 64 -29.39 4.25 16.39
CA ILE A 64 -29.16 3.07 17.24
C ILE A 64 -27.77 3.18 17.84
N GLY A 65 -27.70 3.30 19.17
CA GLY A 65 -26.47 3.55 19.91
C GLY A 65 -26.17 5.03 20.09
N THR A 66 -27.21 5.82 20.39
CA THR A 66 -27.12 7.29 20.43
C THR A 66 -26.24 7.83 21.57
N SER A 67 -25.82 6.98 22.52
CA SER A 67 -25.04 7.36 23.69
C SER A 67 -25.72 8.54 24.42
N ASN A 68 -25.05 9.66 24.61
CA ASN A 68 -25.58 10.86 25.24
C ASN A 68 -26.67 11.63 24.43
N GLY A 69 -27.04 11.13 23.24
CA GLY A 69 -28.11 11.71 22.42
C GLY A 69 -27.70 12.93 21.60
N THR A 70 -26.39 13.21 21.44
CA THR A 70 -25.91 14.37 20.66
C THR A 70 -26.47 14.38 19.23
N PHE A 71 -26.60 13.22 18.59
CA PHE A 71 -27.16 13.10 17.24
C PHE A 71 -28.62 13.56 17.19
N VAL A 72 -29.43 13.10 18.16
CA VAL A 72 -30.85 13.47 18.30
C VAL A 72 -30.99 14.98 18.52
N ALA A 73 -30.23 15.53 19.46
CA ALA A 73 -30.27 16.95 19.77
C ALA A 73 -29.79 17.82 18.60
N ALA A 74 -28.84 17.35 17.80
CA ALA A 74 -28.29 18.12 16.69
C ALA A 74 -29.21 18.19 15.47
N ASN A 75 -29.98 17.13 15.19
CA ASN A 75 -30.70 16.95 13.92
C ASN A 75 -32.24 17.06 14.03
N ASP A 76 -32.82 16.98 15.23
CA ASP A 76 -34.28 17.12 15.39
C ASP A 76 -34.71 18.58 15.34
N THR A 77 -35.65 18.91 14.45
CA THR A 77 -36.09 20.31 14.23
C THR A 77 -36.84 20.91 15.42
N ASP A 78 -37.53 20.11 16.23
CA ASP A 78 -38.26 20.62 17.39
C ASP A 78 -37.30 20.92 18.56
N LEU A 79 -36.19 20.17 18.64
CA LEU A 79 -35.16 20.35 19.67
C LEU A 79 -34.15 21.44 19.27
N ASN A 80 -33.63 21.39 18.05
CA ASN A 80 -32.67 22.35 17.52
C ASN A 80 -33.38 23.42 16.68
N LYS A 81 -33.90 24.43 17.35
CA LYS A 81 -34.60 25.57 16.73
C LYS A 81 -33.73 26.40 15.78
N MET A 82 -32.41 26.20 15.77
CA MET A 82 -31.51 26.87 14.82
C MET A 82 -31.43 26.16 13.46
N LEU A 83 -31.86 24.90 13.35
CA LEU A 83 -31.95 24.21 12.08
C LEU A 83 -32.98 24.88 11.18
N LYS A 84 -32.56 25.27 9.97
CA LYS A 84 -33.41 25.88 8.96
C LYS A 84 -33.65 24.91 7.81
N HIS A 85 -34.33 23.80 8.08
CA HIS A 85 -34.83 22.93 7.03
C HIS A 85 -36.19 23.41 6.54
N LYS A 86 -36.51 23.10 5.27
CA LYS A 86 -37.82 23.40 4.69
C LYS A 86 -38.91 22.48 5.27
N HIS A 87 -38.54 21.26 5.62
CA HIS A 87 -39.40 20.22 6.16
C HIS A 87 -38.94 19.73 7.53
N LYS A 88 -39.84 19.04 8.24
CA LYS A 88 -39.63 18.60 9.62
C LYS A 88 -38.72 17.37 9.67
N VAL A 89 -37.75 17.38 10.58
CA VAL A 89 -36.88 16.23 10.89
C VAL A 89 -37.21 15.76 12.31
N ARG A 90 -37.70 14.52 12.42
CA ARG A 90 -37.96 13.86 13.72
C ARG A 90 -36.90 12.81 13.97
N VAL A 91 -36.19 12.90 15.09
CA VAL A 91 -35.11 11.96 15.42
C VAL A 91 -35.41 11.24 16.73
N PHE A 92 -35.25 9.93 16.72
CA PHE A 92 -35.32 9.06 17.88
C PHE A 92 -33.94 8.43 18.11
N GLY A 93 -33.54 8.29 19.36
CA GLY A 93 -32.29 7.64 19.75
C GLY A 93 -32.54 6.45 20.65
N ILE A 94 -31.78 5.38 20.47
CA ILE A 94 -31.75 4.21 21.34
C ILE A 94 -30.38 4.10 21.99
N SER A 95 -30.34 3.92 23.30
CA SER A 95 -29.13 3.61 24.06
C SER A 95 -29.36 2.40 24.97
N ALA A 96 -28.30 1.69 25.35
CA ALA A 96 -28.41 0.56 26.28
C ALA A 96 -28.74 1.03 27.72
N THR A 97 -28.22 2.19 28.08
CA THR A 97 -28.33 2.90 29.37
C THR A 97 -28.64 4.37 29.12
N ASP A 98 -29.16 5.08 30.13
CA ASP A 98 -29.39 6.52 30.03
C ASP A 98 -28.10 7.30 30.26
N GLU A 99 -27.48 7.71 29.15
CA GLU A 99 -26.20 8.43 29.12
C GLU A 99 -26.38 9.94 28.88
N ARG A 100 -27.63 10.44 28.93
CA ARG A 100 -27.89 11.87 28.75
C ARG A 100 -27.17 12.67 29.84
N PRO A 101 -26.54 13.80 29.49
CA PRO A 101 -25.87 14.60 30.50
C PRO A 101 -26.91 15.17 31.49
N PRO A 102 -26.63 15.17 32.79
CA PRO A 102 -27.54 15.71 33.81
C PRO A 102 -27.77 17.23 33.67
N SER A 103 -26.93 17.92 32.89
CA SER A 103 -27.05 19.33 32.52
C SER A 103 -26.83 19.49 31.00
N GLY A 104 -27.82 20.01 30.26
CA GLY A 104 -27.74 20.19 28.80
C GLY A 104 -29.10 20.31 28.11
N THR A 105 -29.10 20.20 26.77
CA THR A 105 -30.33 20.14 25.96
C THR A 105 -31.20 18.98 26.42
N ILE A 106 -32.40 19.27 26.89
CA ILE A 106 -33.33 18.26 27.41
C ILE A 106 -33.90 17.48 26.21
N ILE A 107 -33.37 16.27 25.99
CA ILE A 107 -33.94 15.32 25.03
C ILE A 107 -35.10 14.59 25.74
N PRO A 108 -36.35 14.71 25.25
CA PRO A 108 -37.50 14.08 25.88
C PRO A 108 -37.40 12.54 25.89
N ASN A 109 -37.99 11.90 26.91
CA ASN A 109 -37.98 10.43 27.04
C ASN A 109 -38.65 9.73 25.85
N GLU A 110 -39.63 10.36 25.21
CA GLU A 110 -40.26 9.83 23.99
C GLU A 110 -39.32 9.80 22.77
N LYS A 111 -38.22 10.58 22.78
CA LYS A 111 -37.20 10.62 21.73
C LYS A 111 -35.89 9.93 22.13
N TYR A 112 -35.70 9.60 23.41
CA TYR A 112 -34.52 8.90 23.92
C TYR A 112 -34.95 7.64 24.67
N LEU A 113 -34.75 6.49 24.04
CA LEU A 113 -35.19 5.20 24.55
C LEU A 113 -34.01 4.41 25.10
N THR A 114 -34.21 3.80 26.27
CA THR A 114 -33.20 2.96 26.92
C THR A 114 -33.64 1.51 26.86
N GLY A 115 -32.89 0.66 26.15
CA GLY A 115 -33.25 -0.74 25.94
C GLY A 115 -32.21 -1.50 25.11
N ASN A 116 -32.39 -2.81 24.96
CA ASN A 116 -31.48 -3.62 24.15
C ASN A 116 -31.91 -3.60 22.67
N ALA A 117 -31.07 -3.02 21.81
CA ALA A 117 -31.30 -2.90 20.37
C ALA A 117 -31.52 -4.24 19.65
N GLU A 118 -31.05 -5.37 20.19
CA GLU A 118 -31.28 -6.71 19.64
C GLU A 118 -32.75 -7.16 19.73
N TYR A 119 -33.62 -6.38 20.40
CA TYR A 119 -35.07 -6.58 20.50
C TYR A 119 -35.89 -5.44 19.86
N LEU A 120 -35.30 -4.58 19.01
CA LEU A 120 -35.96 -3.44 18.35
C LEU A 120 -37.32 -3.76 17.68
N GLY A 121 -37.44 -4.93 17.07
CA GLY A 121 -38.63 -5.41 16.37
C GLY A 121 -39.39 -6.50 17.13
N THR A 122 -39.01 -6.82 18.37
CA THR A 122 -39.62 -7.91 19.13
C THR A 122 -41.02 -7.49 19.62
N PRO A 123 -42.08 -8.26 19.30
CA PRO A 123 -43.43 -7.95 19.75
C PRO A 123 -43.52 -7.89 21.28
N GLY A 124 -44.11 -6.80 21.81
CA GLY A 124 -44.34 -6.64 23.24
C GLY A 124 -43.12 -6.27 24.07
N TYR A 125 -41.99 -5.91 23.45
CA TYR A 125 -40.82 -5.40 24.19
C TYR A 125 -41.12 -3.98 24.73
N GLU A 126 -41.23 -3.85 26.05
CA GLU A 126 -41.80 -2.67 26.73
C GLU A 126 -40.95 -1.41 26.52
N GLU A 127 -39.63 -1.56 26.54
CA GLU A 127 -38.67 -0.45 26.43
C GLU A 127 -38.78 0.33 25.12
N PHE A 128 -39.30 -0.29 24.05
CA PHE A 128 -39.48 0.33 22.73
C PHE A 128 -40.94 0.48 22.31
N GLN A 129 -41.89 0.41 23.25
CA GLN A 129 -43.32 0.50 22.96
C GLN A 129 -43.70 1.79 22.21
N THR A 130 -43.04 2.92 22.53
CA THR A 130 -43.28 4.24 21.92
C THR A 130 -42.98 4.30 20.42
N ILE A 131 -42.08 3.43 19.93
CA ILE A 131 -41.70 3.33 18.51
C ILE A 131 -42.12 1.99 17.89
N ALA A 132 -42.97 1.23 18.57
CA ALA A 132 -43.39 -0.10 18.12
C ALA A 132 -44.08 -0.06 16.73
N SER A 133 -44.91 0.95 16.48
CA SER A 133 -45.59 1.18 15.20
C SER A 133 -44.87 2.16 14.27
N GLN A 134 -43.77 2.76 14.70
CA GLN A 134 -43.05 3.77 13.93
C GLN A 134 -42.22 3.12 12.82
N GLN A 135 -42.27 3.72 11.62
CA GLN A 135 -41.34 3.43 10.53
C GLN A 135 -40.44 4.62 10.24
N PHE A 136 -39.22 4.34 9.80
CA PHE A 136 -38.15 5.33 9.64
C PHE A 136 -37.72 5.48 8.18
N ASP A 137 -37.41 6.71 7.79
CA ASP A 137 -36.79 7.02 6.49
C ASP A 137 -35.32 6.65 6.51
N TYR A 138 -34.65 6.92 7.63
CA TYR A 138 -33.25 6.60 7.85
C TYR A 138 -33.06 5.93 9.20
N ILE A 139 -32.22 4.91 9.22
CA ILE A 139 -31.72 4.32 10.46
C ILE A 139 -30.20 4.35 10.37
N PHE A 140 -29.57 4.95 11.37
CA PHE A 140 -28.11 5.04 11.46
C PHE A 140 -27.62 4.32 12.71
N SER A 141 -26.44 3.75 12.62
CA SER A 141 -25.75 3.22 13.79
C SER A 141 -24.25 3.32 13.58
N SER A 142 -23.59 3.95 14.55
CA SER A 142 -22.13 4.07 14.58
C SER A 142 -21.59 3.35 15.81
N LYS A 143 -20.58 2.50 15.64
CA LYS A 143 -19.84 1.75 16.67
C LYS A 143 -20.72 0.98 17.66
N THR A 144 -21.87 0.50 17.22
CA THR A 144 -22.83 -0.21 18.09
C THR A 144 -23.00 -1.68 17.72
N PHE A 145 -23.08 -2.00 16.43
CA PHE A 145 -23.33 -3.38 15.99
C PHE A 145 -22.16 -4.33 16.31
N MET A 146 -20.93 -3.80 16.44
CA MET A 146 -19.76 -4.55 16.92
C MET A 146 -19.89 -5.07 18.36
N HIS A 147 -20.80 -4.50 19.16
CA HIS A 147 -21.03 -4.89 20.55
C HIS A 147 -22.19 -5.87 20.73
N LEU A 148 -22.99 -6.10 19.68
CA LEU A 148 -24.16 -6.97 19.75
C LEU A 148 -23.75 -8.45 19.71
N VAL A 149 -24.55 -9.30 20.36
CA VAL A 149 -24.33 -10.76 20.31
C VAL A 149 -24.83 -11.33 18.99
N ASP A 150 -25.98 -10.86 18.51
CA ASP A 150 -26.64 -11.20 17.25
C ASP A 150 -26.87 -9.95 16.38
N PRO A 151 -25.79 -9.39 15.79
CA PRO A 151 -25.92 -8.25 14.87
C PRO A 151 -26.84 -8.56 13.68
N VAL A 152 -26.89 -9.80 13.18
CA VAL A 152 -27.74 -10.15 12.02
C VAL A 152 -29.22 -10.02 12.37
N GLY A 153 -29.65 -10.59 13.50
CA GLY A 153 -31.03 -10.45 13.96
C GLY A 153 -31.41 -8.99 14.24
N ALA A 154 -30.48 -8.18 14.74
CA ALA A 154 -30.70 -6.74 14.93
C ALA A 154 -30.82 -5.98 13.59
N ILE A 155 -30.00 -6.32 12.57
CA ILE A 155 -30.06 -5.73 11.23
C ILE A 155 -31.43 -6.02 10.59
N ILE A 156 -31.92 -7.26 10.68
CA ILE A 156 -33.22 -7.64 10.13
C ILE A 156 -34.35 -6.83 10.79
N GLN A 157 -34.34 -6.73 12.12
CA GLN A 157 -35.32 -5.93 12.86
C GLN A 157 -35.27 -4.45 12.49
N ALA A 158 -34.07 -3.86 12.35
CA ALA A 158 -33.91 -2.49 11.88
C ALA A 158 -34.41 -2.32 10.45
N TYR A 159 -34.11 -3.26 9.56
CA TYR A 159 -34.59 -3.25 8.18
C TYR A 159 -36.12 -3.29 8.08
N ASP A 160 -36.80 -3.99 8.99
CA ASP A 160 -38.27 -4.05 9.03
C ASP A 160 -38.93 -2.78 9.60
N LYS A 161 -38.17 -1.99 10.36
CA LYS A 161 -38.57 -0.67 10.82
C LYS A 161 -38.39 0.42 9.76
N LEU A 162 -37.75 0.14 8.63
CA LEU A 162 -37.67 1.10 7.53
C LEU A 162 -39.00 1.22 6.78
N LYS A 163 -39.33 2.44 6.37
CA LYS A 163 -40.34 2.70 5.33
C LYS A 163 -39.88 2.09 4.00
N PRO A 164 -40.78 1.79 3.05
CA PRO A 164 -40.40 1.44 1.68
C PRO A 164 -39.45 2.50 1.10
N GLY A 165 -38.28 2.06 0.60
CA GLY A 165 -37.25 2.95 0.09
C GLY A 165 -36.37 3.64 1.14
N GLY A 166 -36.65 3.47 2.44
CA GLY A 166 -35.82 3.96 3.53
C GLY A 166 -34.44 3.28 3.56
N ILE A 167 -33.50 3.86 4.29
CA ILE A 167 -32.09 3.48 4.23
C ILE A 167 -31.54 3.19 5.63
N LEU A 168 -30.89 2.04 5.78
CA LEU A 168 -30.15 1.65 6.98
C LEU A 168 -28.66 1.76 6.69
N VAL A 169 -27.91 2.46 7.54
CA VAL A 169 -26.45 2.54 7.48
C VAL A 169 -25.85 2.19 8.82
N ILE A 170 -24.93 1.23 8.81
CA ILE A 170 -24.25 0.68 9.99
C ILE A 170 -22.76 0.61 9.66
N ASP A 171 -21.90 0.96 10.62
CA ASP A 171 -20.50 0.55 10.57
C ASP A 171 -20.22 -0.63 11.51
N GLU A 172 -19.19 -1.39 11.13
CA GLU A 172 -18.50 -2.41 11.93
C GLU A 172 -19.39 -3.44 12.65
N PHE A 173 -19.51 -4.63 12.05
CA PHE A 173 -20.03 -5.81 12.75
C PHE A 173 -19.39 -7.09 12.23
N THR A 174 -19.29 -8.11 13.09
CA THR A 174 -18.63 -9.37 12.76
C THR A 174 -19.64 -10.50 12.63
N LEU A 175 -19.55 -11.22 11.52
CA LEU A 175 -20.26 -12.47 11.27
C LEU A 175 -19.34 -13.65 11.63
N LYS A 176 -19.20 -13.92 12.93
CA LYS A 176 -18.33 -15.00 13.45
C LYS A 176 -18.68 -16.33 12.79
N GLY A 177 -17.69 -17.07 12.28
CA GLY A 177 -17.88 -18.33 11.55
C GLY A 177 -18.16 -18.15 10.04
N CYS A 178 -18.12 -16.91 9.54
CA CYS A 178 -18.28 -16.58 8.13
C CYS A 178 -17.01 -15.94 7.53
N GLU A 179 -15.85 -16.11 8.16
CA GLU A 179 -14.55 -15.66 7.65
C GLU A 179 -14.30 -16.27 6.26
N GLY A 180 -13.89 -15.43 5.30
CA GLY A 180 -13.69 -15.86 3.91
C GLY A 180 -14.98 -16.07 3.10
N ARG A 181 -16.16 -15.72 3.64
CA ARG A 181 -17.47 -15.94 3.02
C ARG A 181 -18.32 -14.67 2.92
N LEU A 182 -17.83 -13.50 3.34
CA LEU A 182 -18.65 -12.27 3.37
C LEU A 182 -19.09 -11.83 1.97
N GLN A 183 -18.20 -11.96 0.98
CA GLN A 183 -18.53 -11.60 -0.41
C GLN A 183 -19.64 -12.48 -0.97
N ASP A 184 -19.64 -13.77 -0.65
CA ASP A 184 -20.71 -14.70 -1.07
C ASP A 184 -22.05 -14.26 -0.48
N ILE A 185 -22.07 -13.90 0.81
CA ILE A 185 -23.27 -13.46 1.54
C ILE A 185 -23.84 -12.20 0.88
N VAL A 186 -23.01 -11.17 0.66
CA VAL A 186 -23.45 -9.92 0.05
C VAL A 186 -23.93 -10.15 -1.39
N THR A 187 -23.21 -10.96 -2.16
CA THR A 187 -23.60 -11.30 -3.54
C THR A 187 -24.94 -12.02 -3.57
N TYR A 188 -25.19 -12.95 -2.65
CA TYR A 188 -26.48 -13.61 -2.51
C TYR A 188 -27.59 -12.61 -2.22
N LEU A 189 -27.41 -11.72 -1.24
CA LEU A 189 -28.41 -10.71 -0.90
C LEU A 189 -28.73 -9.78 -2.08
N ARG A 190 -27.72 -9.35 -2.84
CA ARG A 190 -27.93 -8.56 -4.06
C ARG A 190 -28.72 -9.34 -5.12
N LYS A 191 -28.43 -10.63 -5.31
CA LYS A 191 -29.20 -11.52 -6.22
C LYS A 191 -30.65 -11.70 -5.80
N GLN A 192 -30.96 -11.66 -4.50
CA GLN A 192 -32.34 -11.66 -3.99
C GLN A 192 -33.07 -10.32 -4.21
N GLY A 193 -32.41 -9.32 -4.79
CA GLY A 193 -32.98 -8.04 -5.15
C GLY A 193 -32.75 -6.93 -4.11
N HIS A 194 -31.88 -7.14 -3.13
CA HIS A 194 -31.53 -6.09 -2.17
C HIS A 194 -30.51 -5.11 -2.77
N CYS A 195 -30.74 -3.82 -2.53
CA CYS A 195 -29.83 -2.74 -2.92
C CYS A 195 -28.87 -2.44 -1.76
N ILE A 196 -27.62 -2.92 -1.86
CA ILE A 196 -26.63 -2.94 -0.78
C ILE A 196 -25.29 -2.33 -1.23
N ALA A 197 -24.78 -1.39 -0.44
CA ALA A 197 -23.40 -0.94 -0.49
C ALA A 197 -22.63 -1.42 0.76
N VAL A 198 -21.41 -1.92 0.60
CA VAL A 198 -20.61 -2.50 1.69
C VAL A 198 -19.12 -2.13 1.62
N SER A 199 -18.43 -2.20 2.76
CA SER A 199 -16.98 -2.38 2.86
C SER A 199 -16.71 -3.64 3.70
N LEU A 200 -15.88 -4.55 3.20
CA LEU A 200 -15.69 -5.88 3.78
C LEU A 200 -14.25 -6.09 4.25
N ASN A 201 -14.11 -6.73 5.42
CA ASN A 201 -12.87 -7.31 5.92
C ASN A 201 -13.04 -8.83 6.02
N ASP A 202 -12.97 -9.49 4.88
CA ASP A 202 -13.29 -10.92 4.74
C ASP A 202 -12.37 -11.81 5.58
N GLN A 203 -11.12 -11.38 5.81
CA GLN A 203 -10.16 -12.09 6.67
C GLN A 203 -10.63 -12.18 8.12
N LYS A 204 -11.27 -11.12 8.63
CA LYS A 204 -11.75 -11.05 10.02
C LYS A 204 -13.23 -11.45 10.14
N GLY A 205 -13.91 -11.75 9.03
CA GLY A 205 -15.36 -11.93 9.02
C GLY A 205 -16.12 -10.67 9.42
N THR A 206 -15.51 -9.49 9.28
CA THR A 206 -16.09 -8.20 9.66
C THR A 206 -16.58 -7.44 8.45
N ILE A 207 -17.80 -6.92 8.52
CA ILE A 207 -18.32 -5.92 7.59
C ILE A 207 -18.04 -4.56 8.22
N GLU A 208 -17.15 -3.80 7.59
CA GLU A 208 -16.70 -2.50 8.11
C GLU A 208 -17.74 -1.41 7.84
N GLN A 209 -18.44 -1.48 6.71
CA GLN A 209 -19.56 -0.60 6.37
C GLN A 209 -20.68 -1.40 5.72
N PHE A 210 -21.92 -1.08 6.07
CA PHE A 210 -23.11 -1.71 5.50
C PHE A 210 -24.23 -0.68 5.33
N CYS A 211 -24.59 -0.39 4.08
CA CYS A 211 -25.73 0.41 3.73
C CYS A 211 -26.71 -0.41 2.89
N ILE A 212 -27.98 -0.40 3.27
CA ILE A 212 -29.03 -1.12 2.57
C ILE A 212 -30.30 -0.26 2.44
N LYS A 213 -30.93 -0.33 1.26
CA LYS A 213 -32.25 0.26 1.01
C LYS A 213 -33.36 -0.75 1.24
N LYS A 214 -34.44 -0.32 1.92
CA LYS A 214 -35.66 -1.12 2.06
C LYS A 214 -36.32 -1.30 0.71
N THR A 215 -36.46 -2.55 0.32
CA THR A 215 -37.17 -2.98 -0.89
C THR A 215 -38.48 -3.63 -0.49
N SER A 216 -39.25 -4.11 -1.48
CA SER A 216 -40.44 -4.92 -1.24
C SER A 216 -40.13 -6.33 -0.70
N LYS A 217 -38.86 -6.76 -0.74
CA LYS A 217 -38.41 -8.08 -0.25
C LYS A 217 -38.04 -8.01 1.24
N SER A 218 -38.43 -9.04 1.98
CA SER A 218 -37.92 -9.29 3.33
C SER A 218 -36.42 -9.56 3.29
N LEU A 219 -35.68 -9.06 4.28
CA LEU A 219 -34.24 -9.30 4.39
C LEU A 219 -33.98 -10.63 5.08
N GLU A 220 -33.38 -11.56 4.36
CA GLU A 220 -32.99 -12.86 4.90
C GLU A 220 -31.53 -13.14 4.56
N PHE A 221 -30.69 -13.12 5.59
CA PHE A 221 -29.30 -13.55 5.45
C PHE A 221 -29.24 -15.05 5.13
N PRO A 222 -28.37 -15.49 4.21
CA PRO A 222 -28.15 -16.90 3.89
C PRO A 222 -27.30 -17.58 4.97
N LEU A 223 -27.72 -17.46 6.23
CA LEU A 223 -27.01 -17.87 7.43
C LEU A 223 -27.96 -18.65 8.35
N GLU A 224 -27.40 -19.57 9.10
CA GLU A 224 -28.04 -20.24 10.23
C GLU A 224 -27.25 -19.97 11.51
N TYR A 225 -27.92 -20.01 12.66
CA TYR A 225 -27.21 -19.97 13.94
C TYR A 225 -26.46 -21.27 14.16
N ASN A 226 -25.23 -21.18 14.68
CA ASN A 226 -24.53 -22.37 15.16
C ASN A 226 -25.25 -22.89 16.42
N GLY A 227 -25.63 -24.17 16.41
CA GLY A 227 -26.35 -24.80 17.51
C GLY A 227 -25.53 -24.98 18.79
N GLN A 228 -24.20 -24.86 18.72
CA GLN A 228 -23.28 -25.11 19.84
C GLN A 228 -22.49 -23.86 20.27
N GLU A 229 -22.32 -22.90 19.37
CA GLU A 229 -21.48 -21.73 19.58
C GLU A 229 -22.22 -20.42 19.32
N LEU A 230 -21.66 -19.31 19.80
CA LEU A 230 -22.12 -17.94 19.49
C LEU A 230 -21.54 -17.47 18.16
N SER A 231 -21.90 -18.18 17.09
CA SER A 231 -21.44 -17.97 15.72
C SER A 231 -22.54 -18.30 14.71
N TYR A 232 -22.27 -18.01 13.44
CA TYR A 232 -23.14 -18.32 12.32
C TYR A 232 -22.53 -19.43 11.46
N VAL A 233 -23.40 -20.16 10.77
CA VAL A 233 -23.03 -21.15 9.76
C VAL A 233 -23.61 -20.69 8.43
N PRO A 234 -22.78 -20.53 7.37
CA PRO A 234 -23.29 -20.23 6.03
C PRO A 234 -24.28 -21.30 5.56
N SER A 235 -25.40 -20.86 4.98
CA SER A 235 -26.41 -21.76 4.42
C SER A 235 -25.80 -22.69 3.36
N PRO A 236 -26.23 -23.96 3.26
CA PRO A 236 -25.82 -24.86 2.17
C PRO A 236 -26.15 -24.31 0.78
N MET A 237 -27.15 -23.42 0.67
CA MET A 237 -27.52 -22.76 -0.59
C MET A 237 -26.54 -21.66 -1.00
N LEU A 238 -25.66 -21.23 -0.09
CA LEU A 238 -24.64 -20.23 -0.36
C LEU A 238 -23.49 -20.86 -1.14
N ALA A 239 -23.60 -20.82 -2.48
CA ALA A 239 -22.53 -21.21 -3.37
C ALA A 239 -21.26 -20.40 -3.07
N LYS A 240 -20.15 -21.11 -2.86
CA LYS A 240 -18.84 -20.49 -2.69
C LYS A 240 -18.40 -19.88 -4.02
N ASP A 241 -17.82 -18.68 -3.99
CA ASP A 241 -17.09 -18.17 -5.15
C ASP A 241 -15.88 -19.08 -5.44
N ASN A 242 -16.05 -19.94 -6.42
CA ASN A 242 -15.04 -20.89 -6.88
C ASN A 242 -14.14 -20.31 -7.97
N ARG A 243 -14.29 -19.01 -8.30
CA ARG A 243 -13.42 -18.35 -9.27
C ARG A 243 -11.97 -18.38 -8.79
N SER A 244 -11.10 -18.85 -9.67
CA SER A 244 -9.66 -18.73 -9.54
C SER A 244 -9.23 -17.25 -9.47
N THR A 245 -8.03 -17.01 -8.94
CA THR A 245 -7.38 -15.69 -8.92
C THR A 245 -7.41 -15.01 -10.30
N LEU A 246 -7.22 -15.78 -11.37
CA LEU A 246 -7.23 -15.26 -12.73
C LEU A 246 -8.62 -14.85 -13.19
N GLU A 247 -9.66 -15.64 -12.89
CA GLU A 247 -11.04 -15.28 -13.19
C GLU A 247 -11.47 -14.00 -12.45
N LYS A 248 -10.97 -13.80 -11.21
CA LYS A 248 -11.15 -12.54 -10.47
C LYS A 248 -10.45 -11.36 -11.15
N ILE A 249 -9.24 -11.56 -11.66
CA ILE A 249 -8.51 -10.53 -12.43
C ILE A 249 -9.23 -10.20 -13.74
N VAL A 250 -9.81 -11.18 -14.44
CA VAL A 250 -10.60 -10.97 -15.67
C VAL A 250 -11.89 -10.19 -15.36
N ALA A 251 -12.55 -10.50 -14.24
CA ALA A 251 -13.71 -9.75 -13.78
C ALA A 251 -13.33 -8.30 -13.44
N ALA A 252 -12.25 -8.11 -12.66
CA ALA A 252 -11.69 -6.80 -12.32
C ALA A 252 -11.36 -5.98 -13.57
N ARG A 253 -10.74 -6.58 -14.61
CA ARG A 253 -10.49 -5.92 -15.89
C ARG A 253 -11.76 -5.38 -16.52
N THR A 254 -12.83 -6.16 -16.51
CA THR A 254 -14.13 -5.77 -17.10
C THR A 254 -14.77 -4.61 -16.33
N LEU A 255 -14.62 -4.59 -15.01
CA LEU A 255 -15.09 -3.46 -14.18
C LEU A 255 -14.26 -2.20 -14.43
N LEU A 256 -12.94 -2.33 -14.48
CA LEU A 256 -12.02 -1.24 -14.81
C LEU A 256 -12.30 -0.68 -16.21
N ASP A 257 -12.68 -1.53 -17.16
CA ASP A 257 -13.08 -1.10 -18.51
C ASP A 257 -14.21 -0.06 -18.49
N GLY A 258 -15.23 -0.30 -17.65
CA GLY A 258 -16.33 0.64 -17.42
C GLY A 258 -15.91 1.89 -16.65
N ILE A 259 -15.04 1.75 -15.64
CA ILE A 259 -14.48 2.89 -14.88
C ILE A 259 -13.70 3.83 -15.81
N LEU A 260 -12.89 3.27 -16.71
CA LEU A 260 -12.13 4.04 -17.69
C LEU A 260 -13.04 4.81 -18.65
N GLU A 261 -14.19 4.23 -19.07
CA GLU A 261 -15.17 4.96 -19.90
C GLU A 261 -15.80 6.12 -19.16
N GLN A 262 -16.30 5.87 -17.95
CA GLN A 262 -16.96 6.87 -17.13
C GLN A 262 -16.00 8.02 -16.75
N SER A 263 -14.71 7.72 -16.65
CA SER A 263 -13.66 8.69 -16.30
C SER A 263 -13.05 9.40 -17.51
N GLY A 264 -13.53 9.15 -18.74
CA GLY A 264 -12.98 9.77 -19.95
C GLY A 264 -11.58 9.26 -20.34
N LEU A 265 -11.19 8.08 -19.88
CA LEU A 265 -9.87 7.46 -20.07
C LEU A 265 -9.89 6.33 -21.12
N SER A 266 -10.88 6.31 -22.01
CA SER A 266 -11.06 5.23 -22.99
C SER A 266 -9.85 5.02 -23.90
N LEU A 267 -9.09 6.07 -24.21
CA LEU A 267 -7.88 6.00 -25.03
C LEU A 267 -6.75 5.16 -24.41
N TYR A 268 -6.73 5.00 -23.08
CA TYR A 268 -5.72 4.20 -22.40
C TYR A 268 -6.02 2.70 -22.46
N LYS A 269 -7.20 2.32 -22.97
CA LYS A 269 -7.56 0.93 -23.22
C LYS A 269 -6.71 0.28 -24.31
N GLU A 270 -6.12 1.08 -25.19
CA GLU A 270 -5.30 0.62 -26.33
C GLU A 270 -3.94 0.04 -25.90
N PHE A 271 -3.43 0.42 -24.73
CA PHE A 271 -2.16 -0.10 -24.24
C PHE A 271 -2.26 -1.59 -23.93
N ASN A 272 -1.29 -2.36 -24.42
CA ASN A 272 -1.19 -3.82 -24.20
C ASN A 272 -0.06 -4.18 -23.23
N SER A 273 0.75 -3.22 -22.80
CA SER A 273 1.77 -3.44 -21.79
C SER A 273 1.93 -2.25 -20.86
N LEU A 274 2.26 -2.55 -19.59
CA LEU A 274 2.54 -1.57 -18.55
C LEU A 274 3.69 -0.65 -18.97
N GLU A 275 4.72 -1.20 -19.62
CA GLU A 275 5.84 -0.41 -20.13
C GLU A 275 5.40 0.62 -21.18
N ALA A 276 4.54 0.22 -22.14
CA ALA A 276 4.03 1.13 -23.16
C ALA A 276 3.14 2.23 -22.56
N LEU A 277 2.30 1.87 -21.58
CA LEU A 277 1.48 2.84 -20.85
C LEU A 277 2.36 3.88 -20.16
N LEU A 278 3.35 3.45 -19.37
CA LEU A 278 4.18 4.35 -18.58
C LEU A 278 5.10 5.25 -19.44
N LYS A 279 5.43 4.84 -20.66
CA LYS A 279 6.17 5.66 -21.64
C LYS A 279 5.27 6.65 -22.42
N SER A 280 3.95 6.57 -22.28
CA SER A 280 3.01 7.46 -22.98
C SER A 280 3.06 8.87 -22.42
N LYS A 281 3.28 9.87 -23.29
CA LYS A 281 3.24 11.29 -22.90
C LYS A 281 1.88 11.69 -22.32
N GLY A 282 0.79 11.17 -22.87
CA GLY A 282 -0.56 11.48 -22.39
C GLY A 282 -0.86 10.88 -21.02
N TYR A 283 -0.22 9.78 -20.63
CA TYR A 283 -0.41 9.18 -19.31
C TYR A 283 0.12 10.08 -18.18
N GLN A 284 1.19 10.84 -18.46
CA GLN A 284 1.85 11.70 -17.49
C GLN A 284 1.01 12.91 -17.08
N SER A 285 0.09 13.35 -17.93
CA SER A 285 -0.80 14.49 -17.66
C SER A 285 -2.08 14.10 -16.90
N LEU A 286 -2.31 12.81 -16.63
CA LEU A 286 -3.47 12.33 -15.89
C LEU A 286 -3.33 12.59 -14.38
N THR A 287 -4.46 12.68 -13.67
CA THR A 287 -4.44 12.66 -12.20
C THR A 287 -3.99 11.30 -11.68
N HIS A 288 -3.47 11.23 -10.45
CA HIS A 288 -2.96 9.97 -9.89
C HIS A 288 -4.00 8.85 -9.83
N LYS A 289 -5.25 9.20 -9.51
CA LYS A 289 -6.37 8.25 -9.52
C LYS A 289 -6.61 7.69 -10.93
N GLN A 290 -6.57 8.56 -11.94
CA GLN A 290 -6.71 8.14 -13.34
C GLN A 290 -5.51 7.29 -13.80
N GLN A 291 -4.30 7.64 -13.40
CA GLN A 291 -3.07 6.89 -13.65
C GLN A 291 -3.15 5.47 -13.06
N GLU A 292 -3.57 5.37 -11.81
CA GLU A 292 -3.77 4.09 -11.14
C GLU A 292 -4.80 3.20 -11.86
N TYR A 293 -5.96 3.74 -12.23
CA TYR A 293 -6.95 2.99 -13.01
C TYR A 293 -6.37 2.46 -14.33
N CYS A 294 -5.54 3.27 -15.00
CA CYS A 294 -4.85 2.84 -16.21
C CYS A 294 -3.82 1.72 -15.93
N ILE A 295 -3.01 1.82 -14.86
CA ILE A 295 -2.08 0.76 -14.45
C ILE A 295 -2.83 -0.54 -14.16
N LEU A 296 -3.85 -0.48 -13.29
CA LEU A 296 -4.65 -1.64 -12.90
C LEU A 296 -5.29 -2.29 -14.13
N TYR A 297 -5.86 -1.49 -15.05
CA TYR A 297 -6.46 -1.99 -16.27
C TYR A 297 -5.44 -2.66 -17.18
N VAL A 298 -4.30 -2.01 -17.46
CA VAL A 298 -3.28 -2.55 -18.37
C VAL A 298 -2.62 -3.79 -17.79
N VAL A 299 -2.33 -3.84 -16.49
CA VAL A 299 -1.81 -5.04 -15.82
C VAL A 299 -2.84 -6.18 -15.85
N ALA A 300 -4.11 -5.90 -15.54
CA ALA A 300 -5.17 -6.90 -15.64
C ALA A 300 -5.33 -7.41 -17.09
N LYS A 301 -5.18 -6.52 -18.08
CA LYS A 301 -5.19 -6.85 -19.51
C LYS A 301 -4.00 -7.72 -19.91
N GLU A 302 -2.77 -7.36 -19.54
CA GLU A 302 -1.55 -8.18 -19.74
C GLU A 302 -1.76 -9.61 -19.22
N LEU A 303 -2.29 -9.75 -18.00
CA LEU A 303 -2.53 -11.06 -17.38
C LEU A 303 -3.68 -11.84 -18.03
N SER A 304 -4.67 -11.14 -18.58
CA SER A 304 -5.85 -11.74 -19.20
C SER A 304 -5.62 -12.23 -20.63
N VAL A 305 -4.64 -11.68 -21.37
CA VAL A 305 -4.35 -12.06 -22.76
C VAL A 305 -3.95 -13.54 -22.87
N HIS A 306 -3.28 -14.08 -21.85
CA HIS A 306 -2.84 -15.48 -21.82
C HIS A 306 -3.94 -16.50 -21.43
N PHE A 307 -5.14 -16.05 -21.05
CA PHE A 307 -6.29 -16.93 -20.79
C PHE A 307 -6.89 -17.51 -22.07
N ARG A 308 -6.63 -16.90 -23.23
CA ARG A 308 -7.23 -17.32 -24.51
C ARG A 308 -6.45 -18.41 -25.24
N GLU A 309 -5.18 -18.63 -24.94
CA GLU A 309 -4.33 -19.42 -25.86
C GLU A 309 -3.96 -20.83 -25.43
N GLU A 310 -3.91 -21.22 -24.14
CA GLU A 310 -3.47 -22.61 -23.85
C GLU A 310 -4.22 -23.42 -22.79
N HIS A 311 -4.83 -22.88 -21.73
CA HIS A 311 -5.42 -23.74 -20.68
C HIS A 311 -6.71 -23.13 -20.13
N LYS A 312 -7.87 -23.68 -20.48
CA LYS A 312 -9.09 -23.54 -19.65
C LYS A 312 -8.81 -24.29 -18.35
N PRO A 313 -8.67 -23.62 -17.19
CA PRO A 313 -8.54 -24.32 -15.93
C PRO A 313 -9.82 -25.13 -15.72
N GLN A 314 -9.71 -26.42 -15.40
CA GLN A 314 -10.87 -27.17 -14.91
C GLN A 314 -11.30 -26.56 -13.58
N LEU A 315 -12.62 -26.39 -13.39
CA LEU A 315 -13.21 -25.90 -12.14
C LEU A 315 -12.56 -26.62 -10.94
N GLY A 316 -11.95 -25.86 -10.02
CA GLY A 316 -11.34 -26.41 -8.80
C GLY A 316 -9.83 -26.70 -8.85
N SER A 317 -9.12 -26.42 -9.95
CA SER A 317 -7.65 -26.52 -9.96
C SER A 317 -7.01 -25.38 -9.16
N THR A 318 -6.07 -25.70 -8.26
CA THR A 318 -5.20 -24.71 -7.62
C THR A 318 -4.44 -23.93 -8.69
N SER A 319 -4.57 -22.60 -8.66
CA SER A 319 -3.90 -21.70 -9.60
C SER A 319 -2.38 -21.90 -9.53
N THR A 320 -1.81 -22.57 -10.53
CA THR A 320 -0.37 -22.68 -10.77
C THR A 320 0.22 -21.43 -11.42
N LEU A 321 -0.51 -20.31 -11.45
CA LEU A 321 -0.08 -19.07 -12.15
C LEU A 321 1.33 -18.62 -11.71
N PHE A 322 1.66 -18.73 -10.42
CA PHE A 322 3.01 -18.42 -9.93
C PHE A 322 4.05 -19.54 -10.10
N ALA A 323 3.60 -20.75 -10.47
CA ALA A 323 4.48 -21.89 -10.72
C ALA A 323 4.95 -21.95 -12.19
N SER A 324 4.16 -21.44 -13.14
CA SER A 324 4.48 -21.51 -14.58
C SER A 324 4.74 -20.17 -15.28
N HIS A 325 4.45 -19.02 -14.66
CA HIS A 325 4.66 -17.72 -15.31
C HIS A 325 6.05 -17.15 -15.01
N SER A 326 6.52 -16.27 -15.91
CA SER A 326 7.82 -15.59 -15.91
C SER A 326 8.17 -14.78 -14.64
N ILE A 327 7.23 -14.65 -13.70
CA ILE A 327 7.48 -14.28 -12.30
C ILE A 327 7.46 -15.58 -11.48
N SER A 328 8.57 -16.33 -11.51
CA SER A 328 8.66 -17.57 -10.73
C SER A 328 8.39 -17.28 -9.26
N LEU A 329 7.72 -18.21 -8.56
CA LEU A 329 7.59 -18.20 -7.11
C LEU A 329 8.93 -17.87 -6.42
N GLN A 330 10.06 -18.31 -6.98
CA GLN A 330 11.40 -17.95 -6.54
C GLN A 330 11.70 -16.43 -6.64
N LYS A 331 11.28 -15.76 -7.73
CA LYS A 331 11.37 -14.30 -7.87
C LYS A 331 10.45 -13.59 -6.88
N VAL A 332 9.22 -14.09 -6.65
CA VAL A 332 8.30 -13.54 -5.63
C VAL A 332 8.86 -13.71 -4.21
N LEU A 333 9.48 -14.86 -3.91
CA LEU A 333 10.14 -15.13 -2.64
C LEU A 333 11.42 -14.30 -2.46
N ASN A 334 12.20 -14.08 -3.53
CA ASN A 334 13.35 -13.19 -3.53
C ASN A 334 12.93 -11.72 -3.36
N LEU A 335 11.84 -11.29 -4.01
CA LEU A 335 11.22 -9.97 -3.84
C LEU A 335 10.68 -9.79 -2.43
N LYS A 336 9.97 -10.79 -1.88
CA LYS A 336 9.56 -10.80 -0.46
C LYS A 336 10.76 -10.68 0.48
N ARG A 337 11.86 -11.38 0.21
CA ARG A 337 13.12 -11.26 0.97
C ARG A 337 13.73 -9.85 0.87
N MET A 338 13.74 -9.26 -0.33
CA MET A 338 14.23 -7.89 -0.54
C MET A 338 13.38 -6.86 0.20
N CYS A 339 12.06 -7.04 0.22
CA CYS A 339 11.12 -6.19 0.96
C CYS A 339 11.24 -6.37 2.48
N TYR A 340 11.40 -7.62 2.97
CA TYR A 340 11.48 -7.93 4.41
C TYR A 340 12.70 -7.29 5.10
N ASN A 341 13.79 -7.08 4.35
CA ASN A 341 15.01 -6.45 4.85
C ASN A 341 14.95 -4.92 4.87
N ARG A 342 13.85 -4.30 4.40
CA ARG A 342 13.66 -2.83 4.32
C ARG A 342 12.47 -2.34 5.18
N ALA A 343 12.04 -3.16 6.14
CA ALA A 343 10.96 -2.87 7.11
C ALA A 343 9.72 -2.20 6.49
N GLY A 344 9.34 -1.00 6.94
CA GLY A 344 8.03 -0.38 6.64
C GLY A 344 7.71 -0.18 5.15
N GLU A 345 8.72 -0.06 4.27
CA GLU A 345 8.52 0.08 2.83
C GLU A 345 8.18 -1.24 2.14
N GLY A 346 8.78 -2.33 2.64
CA GLY A 346 8.46 -3.68 2.21
C GLY A 346 7.03 -4.06 2.58
N ASP A 347 6.58 -3.67 3.77
CA ASP A 347 5.21 -3.92 4.23
C ASP A 347 4.17 -3.20 3.37
N ARG A 348 4.46 -1.98 2.89
CA ARG A 348 3.57 -1.23 1.97
C ARG A 348 3.48 -1.86 0.58
N ILE A 349 4.62 -2.30 0.02
CA ILE A 349 4.61 -3.04 -1.25
C ILE A 349 3.81 -4.33 -1.10
N LEU A 350 4.00 -5.06 0.01
CA LEU A 350 3.33 -6.32 0.28
C LEU A 350 1.85 -6.17 0.64
N SER A 351 1.42 -5.00 1.11
CA SER A 351 0.00 -4.68 1.37
C SER A 351 -0.77 -4.30 0.11
N GLY A 352 -0.12 -4.23 -1.06
CA GLY A 352 -0.75 -3.81 -2.31
C GLY A 352 -0.90 -2.29 -2.44
N ASP A 353 -0.20 -1.50 -1.62
CA ASP A 353 -0.23 -0.04 -1.69
C ASP A 353 0.59 0.45 -2.91
N LEU A 354 -0.09 0.70 -4.04
CA LEU A 354 0.51 1.33 -5.22
C LEU A 354 1.01 2.76 -4.96
N HIS A 355 0.60 3.42 -3.86
CA HIS A 355 1.18 4.69 -3.43
C HIS A 355 2.46 4.50 -2.61
N GLY A 356 2.56 3.40 -1.87
CA GLY A 356 3.74 2.99 -1.11
C GLY A 356 4.94 2.63 -1.97
N VAL A 357 4.71 2.40 -3.26
CA VAL A 357 5.70 2.27 -4.35
C VAL A 357 6.42 3.62 -4.63
N GLY A 358 6.23 4.66 -3.80
CA GLY A 358 6.71 6.01 -4.07
C GLY A 358 7.63 6.76 -3.11
N VAL A 359 8.35 7.69 -3.77
CA VAL A 359 9.24 8.80 -3.39
C VAL A 359 10.36 8.52 -2.39
N ASP A 360 10.10 7.79 -1.32
CA ASP A 360 11.13 7.39 -0.34
C ASP A 360 11.50 5.91 -0.46
N ASN A 361 10.77 5.16 -1.30
CA ASN A 361 10.98 3.73 -1.46
C ASN A 361 12.36 3.45 -2.09
N ILE A 362 13.30 2.99 -1.26
CA ILE A 362 14.70 2.74 -1.65
C ILE A 362 14.77 1.72 -2.79
N ILE A 363 13.74 0.87 -2.93
CA ILE A 363 13.66 -0.21 -3.92
C ILE A 363 13.34 0.31 -5.34
N ILE A 364 12.75 1.49 -5.50
CA ILE A 364 12.37 2.01 -6.84
C ILE A 364 13.26 3.19 -7.26
N ASN A 365 13.74 3.96 -6.29
CA ASN A 365 14.75 5.01 -6.48
C ASN A 365 16.18 4.48 -6.62
N SER A 366 16.46 3.20 -6.32
CA SER A 366 17.80 2.68 -6.54
C SER A 366 18.06 2.50 -8.02
N ASP A 367 18.98 3.29 -8.57
CA ASP A 367 19.51 3.17 -9.93
C ASP A 367 20.13 1.78 -10.20
N HIS A 368 20.36 0.99 -9.15
CA HIS A 368 20.87 -0.38 -9.22
C HIS A 368 19.78 -1.43 -9.48
N ILE A 369 18.49 -1.08 -9.47
CA ILE A 369 17.39 -2.03 -9.67
C ILE A 369 16.94 -2.03 -11.13
N PRO A 370 17.11 -3.15 -11.87
CA PRO A 370 16.77 -3.22 -13.29
C PRO A 370 15.32 -2.82 -13.57
N LEU A 371 15.07 -2.16 -14.70
CA LEU A 371 13.73 -1.77 -15.15
C LEU A 371 12.72 -2.94 -15.08
N ALA A 372 13.16 -4.13 -15.50
CA ALA A 372 12.33 -5.33 -15.43
C ALA A 372 11.88 -5.68 -13.99
N VAL A 373 12.71 -5.43 -12.99
CA VAL A 373 12.38 -5.65 -11.57
C VAL A 373 11.38 -4.61 -11.08
N ARG A 374 11.55 -3.34 -11.46
CA ARG A 374 10.62 -2.24 -11.12
C ARG A 374 9.24 -2.43 -11.74
N LEU A 375 9.17 -2.80 -13.02
CA LEU A 375 7.90 -3.14 -13.68
C LEU A 375 7.22 -4.35 -13.02
N ASN A 376 7.98 -5.35 -12.59
CA ASN A 376 7.42 -6.51 -11.90
C ASN A 376 6.94 -6.19 -10.48
N LEU A 377 7.56 -5.24 -9.79
CA LEU A 377 7.05 -4.71 -8.52
C LEU A 377 5.69 -4.02 -8.73
N ILE A 378 5.59 -3.13 -9.72
CA ILE A 378 4.32 -2.47 -10.05
C ILE A 378 3.25 -3.51 -10.42
N ARG A 379 3.60 -4.53 -11.22
CA ARG A 379 2.68 -5.63 -11.54
C ARG A 379 2.25 -6.41 -10.30
N LEU A 380 3.19 -6.75 -9.40
CA LEU A 380 2.89 -7.48 -8.18
C LEU A 380 1.93 -6.67 -7.28
N THR A 381 2.24 -5.40 -7.06
CA THR A 381 1.40 -4.50 -6.27
C THR A 381 0.05 -4.29 -6.94
N ALA A 382 0.00 -4.12 -8.27
CA ALA A 382 -1.25 -4.05 -9.02
C ALA A 382 -2.04 -5.36 -8.94
N CYS A 383 -1.41 -6.53 -9.00
CA CYS A 383 -2.07 -7.83 -8.80
C CYS A 383 -2.64 -7.96 -7.39
N GLN A 384 -1.85 -7.61 -6.37
CA GLN A 384 -2.33 -7.63 -4.99
C GLN A 384 -3.49 -6.65 -4.83
N LYS A 385 -3.37 -5.44 -5.37
CA LYS A 385 -4.43 -4.44 -5.36
C LYS A 385 -5.65 -4.90 -6.16
N LEU A 386 -5.53 -5.57 -7.30
CA LEU A 386 -6.66 -6.15 -8.05
C LEU A 386 -7.38 -7.27 -7.27
N LEU A 387 -6.64 -7.99 -6.43
CA LEU A 387 -7.15 -9.10 -5.63
C LEU A 387 -7.63 -8.67 -4.24
N SER A 388 -7.13 -7.55 -3.72
CA SER A 388 -7.53 -6.93 -2.45
C SER A 388 -8.55 -5.82 -2.64
N LEU A 389 -8.57 -5.17 -3.80
CA LEU A 389 -9.62 -4.25 -4.19
C LEU A 389 -10.89 -5.05 -4.35
N ASP A 390 -11.85 -4.62 -3.57
CA ASP A 390 -13.22 -5.00 -3.73
C ASP A 390 -13.84 -4.24 -4.91
N LEU A 391 -13.25 -4.36 -6.11
CA LEU A 391 -13.71 -3.66 -7.32
C LEU A 391 -15.17 -3.98 -7.63
N GLU A 392 -15.58 -5.22 -7.33
CA GLU A 392 -16.97 -5.66 -7.41
C GLU A 392 -17.85 -4.85 -6.47
N ASN A 393 -17.50 -4.73 -5.19
CA ASN A 393 -18.28 -3.89 -4.29
C ASN A 393 -18.12 -2.42 -4.62
N PHE A 394 -17.00 -1.91 -5.12
CA PHE A 394 -16.90 -0.52 -5.58
C PHE A 394 -17.95 -0.22 -6.66
N ALA A 395 -18.02 -1.03 -7.71
CA ALA A 395 -18.98 -0.86 -8.79
C ALA A 395 -20.43 -1.07 -8.30
N GLU A 396 -20.68 -2.11 -7.51
CA GLU A 396 -22.02 -2.37 -6.96
C GLU A 396 -22.44 -1.34 -5.91
N ASN A 397 -21.51 -0.74 -5.16
CA ASN A 397 -21.77 0.34 -4.22
C ASN A 397 -22.17 1.60 -5.00
N ALA A 398 -21.45 1.98 -6.05
CA ALA A 398 -21.81 3.12 -6.89
C ALA A 398 -23.22 2.95 -7.48
N LYS A 399 -23.53 1.75 -7.98
CA LYS A 399 -24.87 1.39 -8.46
C LYS A 399 -25.92 1.42 -7.35
N ALA A 400 -25.61 0.91 -6.17
CA ALA A 400 -26.50 0.92 -5.02
C ALA A 400 -26.79 2.36 -4.55
N PHE A 401 -25.78 3.22 -4.45
CA PHE A 401 -25.97 4.63 -4.10
C PHE A 401 -26.81 5.37 -5.14
N ALA A 402 -26.58 5.12 -6.43
CA ALA A 402 -27.43 5.67 -7.49
C ALA A 402 -28.90 5.21 -7.36
N GLN A 403 -29.14 3.92 -7.11
CA GLN A 403 -30.49 3.38 -6.86
C GLN A 403 -31.12 3.90 -5.56
N MET A 404 -30.29 4.24 -4.58
CA MET A 404 -30.71 4.86 -3.33
C MET A 404 -31.11 6.33 -3.53
N GLY A 405 -30.60 6.99 -4.56
CA GLY A 405 -30.71 8.44 -4.73
C GLY A 405 -29.75 9.20 -3.82
N ILE A 406 -28.61 8.59 -3.48
CA ILE A 406 -27.59 9.15 -2.59
C ILE A 406 -26.38 9.58 -3.43
N GLN A 407 -25.84 10.76 -3.13
CA GLN A 407 -24.57 11.24 -3.67
C GLN A 407 -23.51 11.25 -2.57
N PRO A 408 -22.68 10.18 -2.44
CA PRO A 408 -21.60 10.18 -1.46
C PRO A 408 -20.51 11.18 -1.89
N THR A 409 -19.82 11.75 -0.90
CA THR A 409 -18.66 12.61 -1.16
C THR A 409 -17.43 11.75 -1.43
N VAL A 410 -16.51 12.25 -2.25
CA VAL A 410 -15.20 11.59 -2.48
C VAL A 410 -14.16 12.43 -1.77
N ILE A 411 -13.48 11.86 -0.76
CA ILE A 411 -12.36 12.53 -0.12
C ILE A 411 -11.09 12.27 -0.93
N GLU A 412 -10.47 13.35 -1.40
CA GLU A 412 -9.19 13.38 -2.11
C GLU A 412 -7.96 13.15 -1.20
N SER A 413 -8.13 12.64 0.03
CA SER A 413 -7.13 12.77 1.10
C SER A 413 -5.94 11.79 1.06
N TYR A 414 -5.62 11.20 -0.09
CA TYR A 414 -4.42 10.35 -0.24
C TYR A 414 -3.52 10.77 -1.40
N HIS A 415 -3.63 12.02 -1.87
CA HIS A 415 -2.93 12.49 -3.05
C HIS A 415 -1.60 13.17 -2.72
N ASP A 416 -0.50 12.42 -2.80
CA ASP A 416 0.85 12.99 -2.82
C ASP A 416 1.37 13.05 -4.27
N ALA A 417 1.64 14.27 -4.74
CA ALA A 417 1.70 14.64 -6.16
C ALA A 417 3.00 14.24 -6.89
N SER A 418 4.01 13.71 -6.17
CA SER A 418 5.39 13.67 -6.69
C SER A 418 5.88 12.30 -7.21
N LEU A 419 5.14 11.22 -6.99
CA LEU A 419 5.56 9.84 -7.30
C LEU A 419 5.73 9.57 -8.81
N PHE A 420 4.69 9.81 -9.58
CA PHE A 420 4.62 9.31 -10.96
C PHE A 420 5.40 10.16 -11.96
N SER A 421 5.57 11.45 -11.66
CA SER A 421 6.45 12.36 -12.40
C SER A 421 7.91 11.84 -12.41
N LYS A 422 8.39 11.34 -11.27
CA LYS A 422 9.75 10.77 -11.12
C LYS A 422 9.90 9.41 -11.83
N ILE A 423 8.93 8.50 -11.71
CA ILE A 423 8.93 7.21 -12.44
C ILE A 423 9.02 7.43 -13.95
N CYS A 424 8.25 8.38 -14.47
CA CYS A 424 8.26 8.71 -15.89
C CYS A 424 9.59 9.33 -16.34
N LYS A 425 10.20 10.18 -15.49
CA LYS A 425 11.53 10.75 -15.74
C LYS A 425 12.60 9.67 -15.82
N ILE A 426 12.54 8.66 -14.95
CA ILE A 426 13.47 7.52 -14.90
C ILE A 426 13.26 6.56 -16.08
N LEU A 427 12.03 6.31 -16.50
CA LEU A 427 11.72 5.47 -17.68
C LEU A 427 12.14 6.10 -19.01
N SER A 428 12.31 7.42 -19.01
CA SER A 428 12.75 8.21 -20.17
C SER A 428 14.27 8.34 -20.26
N GLN A 429 15.01 7.93 -19.23
CA GLN A 429 16.47 7.95 -19.24
C GLN A 429 17.00 6.78 -20.09
N SER A 430 17.89 7.09 -21.02
CA SER A 430 18.67 6.11 -21.77
C SER A 430 19.50 5.26 -20.79
N GLN A 431 19.44 3.94 -20.94
CA GLN A 431 20.14 2.95 -20.11
C GLN A 431 21.56 3.41 -19.73
N SER A 432 21.83 3.64 -18.44
CA SER A 432 23.20 3.50 -17.97
C SER A 432 23.52 2.01 -17.91
N SER A 433 24.45 1.61 -18.75
CA SER A 433 25.04 0.28 -18.73
C SER A 433 25.62 0.00 -17.35
N LYS A 434 25.20 -1.13 -16.74
CA LYS A 434 25.89 -1.93 -15.70
C LYS A 434 26.74 -1.18 -14.65
N PRO A 435 26.51 -1.37 -13.34
CA PRO A 435 27.47 -0.92 -12.34
C PRO A 435 28.70 -1.83 -12.39
N MET A 436 29.81 -1.31 -12.94
CA MET A 436 31.17 -1.56 -12.46
C MET A 436 32.15 -0.71 -13.26
N ASN A 437 32.70 0.31 -12.62
CA ASN A 437 34.14 0.53 -12.43
C ASN A 437 34.32 1.84 -11.65
N VAL A 438 34.48 1.71 -10.33
CA VAL A 438 34.98 2.79 -9.47
C VAL A 438 36.50 2.75 -9.57
N VAL A 439 37.18 3.85 -9.93
CA VAL A 439 38.64 3.91 -9.76
C VAL A 439 38.96 3.80 -8.31
N VAL A 440 39.72 2.75 -8.10
CA VAL A 440 40.61 2.55 -7.00
C VAL A 440 42.02 2.67 -7.60
N GLY A 441 42.94 3.37 -6.95
CA GLY A 441 44.34 3.34 -7.37
C GLY A 441 44.82 1.89 -7.42
N ARG A 442 45.15 1.38 -8.61
CA ARG A 442 45.47 -0.04 -8.82
C ARG A 442 46.93 -0.32 -8.44
N LYS A 443 47.21 -0.48 -7.14
CA LYS A 443 48.52 -0.89 -6.61
C LYS A 443 48.80 -2.38 -6.80
N PHE A 444 47.77 -3.20 -6.67
CA PHE A 444 47.85 -4.66 -6.74
C PHE A 444 47.19 -5.19 -8.01
N THR A 445 47.85 -6.15 -8.65
CA THR A 445 47.38 -6.81 -9.88
C THR A 445 47.47 -8.32 -9.74
N GLU A 446 46.94 -9.06 -10.71
CA GLU A 446 47.04 -10.53 -10.74
C GLU A 446 48.50 -11.03 -10.85
N ASN A 447 49.42 -10.14 -11.25
CA ASN A 447 50.86 -10.42 -11.31
C ASN A 447 51.61 -10.04 -10.03
N SER A 448 50.94 -9.46 -9.03
CA SER A 448 51.57 -9.11 -7.75
C SER A 448 52.00 -10.35 -7.00
N GLN A 449 53.23 -10.37 -6.50
CA GLN A 449 53.75 -11.50 -5.72
C GLN A 449 53.10 -11.54 -4.33
N LEU A 450 52.96 -12.73 -3.74
CA LEU A 450 52.35 -12.88 -2.41
C LEU A 450 53.07 -12.04 -1.33
N SER A 451 54.40 -11.89 -1.43
CA SER A 451 55.21 -11.03 -0.57
C SER A 451 54.85 -9.54 -0.63
N GLN A 452 54.24 -9.10 -1.74
CA GLN A 452 53.76 -7.73 -1.93
C GLN A 452 52.32 -7.53 -1.40
N LEU A 453 51.53 -8.60 -1.35
CA LEU A 453 50.13 -8.58 -0.93
C LEU A 453 49.97 -8.79 0.58
N SER A 454 50.75 -9.70 1.16
CA SER A 454 50.60 -10.13 2.55
C SER A 454 50.65 -9.01 3.60
N PRO A 455 51.45 -7.93 3.46
CA PRO A 455 51.44 -6.83 4.42
C PRO A 455 50.07 -6.12 4.53
N TYR A 456 49.24 -6.18 3.49
CA TYR A 456 47.96 -5.47 3.40
C TYR A 456 46.75 -6.35 3.73
N PHE A 457 46.96 -7.62 4.09
CA PHE A 457 45.86 -8.54 4.39
C PHE A 457 45.09 -8.15 5.65
N ILE A 458 45.80 -7.86 6.75
CA ILE A 458 45.14 -7.43 7.99
C ILE A 458 44.39 -6.11 7.78
N GLU A 459 45.01 -5.18 7.06
CA GLU A 459 44.38 -3.91 6.71
C GLU A 459 43.10 -4.11 5.89
N THR A 460 43.17 -4.96 4.86
CA THR A 460 42.01 -5.28 4.01
C THR A 460 40.92 -5.97 4.83
N LEU A 461 41.27 -6.91 5.72
CA LEU A 461 40.30 -7.57 6.61
C LEU A 461 39.64 -6.58 7.57
N ASN A 462 40.39 -5.65 8.16
CA ASN A 462 39.83 -4.60 9.01
C ASN A 462 38.91 -3.67 8.22
N PHE A 463 39.29 -3.33 6.99
CA PHE A 463 38.45 -2.55 6.08
C PHE A 463 37.15 -3.28 5.72
N MET A 464 37.23 -4.59 5.50
CA MET A 464 36.08 -5.47 5.23
C MET A 464 35.16 -5.67 6.43
N SER A 465 35.74 -5.74 7.64
CA SER A 465 35.01 -5.97 8.89
C SER A 465 34.46 -4.68 9.50
N ASN A 466 34.81 -3.51 8.97
CA ASN A 466 34.16 -2.25 9.35
C ASN A 466 32.67 -2.30 8.95
N ASN A 467 31.77 -2.10 9.93
CA ASN A 467 30.32 -2.13 9.76
C ASN A 467 29.82 -1.29 8.57
N GLN A 468 30.51 -0.20 8.24
CA GLN A 468 30.15 0.67 7.12
C GLN A 468 30.41 0.05 5.74
N ASN A 469 31.41 -0.83 5.62
CA ASN A 469 31.84 -1.42 4.35
C ASN A 469 31.41 -2.89 4.20
N LYS A 470 31.15 -3.56 5.32
CA LYS A 470 30.97 -5.00 5.42
C LYS A 470 29.85 -5.53 4.53
N GLU A 471 28.70 -4.88 4.52
CA GLU A 471 27.56 -5.29 3.70
C GLU A 471 27.86 -5.12 2.20
N TYR A 472 28.42 -3.98 1.80
CA TYR A 472 28.77 -3.71 0.41
C TYR A 472 29.84 -4.69 -0.10
N ILE A 473 30.88 -4.95 0.69
CA ILE A 473 31.94 -5.88 0.28
C ILE A 473 31.42 -7.31 0.22
N CYS A 474 30.56 -7.73 1.17
CA CYS A 474 29.90 -9.03 1.07
C CYS A 474 29.12 -9.16 -0.24
N ASN A 475 28.37 -8.12 -0.63
CA ASN A 475 27.65 -8.11 -1.90
C ASN A 475 28.60 -8.16 -3.11
N MET A 476 29.68 -7.38 -3.09
CA MET A 476 30.68 -7.34 -4.17
C MET A 476 31.38 -8.70 -4.35
N LEU A 477 31.70 -9.37 -3.25
CA LEU A 477 32.35 -10.68 -3.24
C LEU A 477 31.35 -11.84 -3.34
N GLN A 478 30.04 -11.56 -3.39
CA GLN A 478 28.96 -12.55 -3.39
C GLN A 478 29.01 -13.50 -2.18
N ILE A 479 29.44 -12.97 -1.02
CA ILE A 479 29.51 -13.66 0.26
C ILE A 479 28.23 -13.41 1.04
N LYS A 480 27.72 -14.46 1.71
CA LYS A 480 26.61 -14.34 2.65
C LYS A 480 27.04 -14.86 4.02
N LEU A 481 27.13 -13.96 4.99
CA LEU A 481 27.36 -14.31 6.39
C LEU A 481 26.06 -14.80 7.04
N ASN A 482 26.15 -15.80 7.92
CA ASN A 482 25.00 -16.30 8.69
C ASN A 482 24.35 -15.25 9.62
N SER A 483 25.13 -14.31 10.16
CA SER A 483 24.65 -13.19 10.97
C SER A 483 25.62 -12.00 10.87
N SER A 484 25.19 -10.83 11.35
CA SER A 484 26.02 -9.61 11.41
C SER A 484 27.19 -9.70 12.39
N SER A 485 27.17 -10.68 13.32
CA SER A 485 28.22 -10.88 14.34
C SER A 485 29.49 -11.55 13.82
N TYR A 486 29.49 -12.07 12.60
CA TYR A 486 30.68 -12.69 12.01
C TYR A 486 31.61 -11.66 11.39
N ASP A 487 32.88 -11.63 11.77
CA ASP A 487 33.91 -10.76 11.17
C ASP A 487 34.92 -11.56 10.36
N PHE A 488 35.47 -10.97 9.31
CA PHE A 488 36.55 -11.60 8.54
C PHE A 488 37.85 -11.48 9.32
N THR A 489 38.40 -12.61 9.76
CA THR A 489 39.54 -12.67 10.67
C THR A 489 40.81 -13.16 10.00
N LYS A 490 40.68 -13.91 8.89
CA LYS A 490 41.82 -14.51 8.20
C LYS A 490 41.64 -14.53 6.69
N VAL A 491 42.75 -14.37 5.99
CA VAL A 491 42.86 -14.64 4.56
C VAL A 491 44.01 -15.60 4.30
N GLU A 492 43.75 -16.64 3.51
CA GLU A 492 44.72 -17.63 3.09
C GLU A 492 44.82 -17.62 1.56
N TYR A 493 46.04 -17.59 1.03
CA TYR A 493 46.25 -17.71 -0.41
C TYR A 493 46.14 -19.18 -0.84
N VAL A 494 45.31 -19.45 -1.84
CA VAL A 494 45.06 -20.79 -2.38
C VAL A 494 45.34 -20.80 -3.89
N ASN A 495 46.30 -21.62 -4.31
CA ASN A 495 46.57 -21.88 -5.72
C ASN A 495 45.86 -23.17 -6.13
N ASN A 496 44.98 -23.10 -7.13
CA ASN A 496 44.29 -24.28 -7.65
C ASN A 496 44.32 -24.27 -9.19
N ASN A 497 45.03 -25.23 -9.78
CA ASN A 497 45.10 -25.44 -11.24
C ASN A 497 45.46 -24.18 -12.07
N GLY A 498 46.41 -23.35 -11.61
CA GLY A 498 46.87 -22.17 -12.34
C GLY A 498 45.99 -20.93 -12.22
N HIS A 499 44.89 -21.03 -11.45
CA HIS A 499 44.07 -19.89 -11.05
C HIS A 499 44.25 -19.62 -9.55
N TYR A 500 44.44 -18.35 -9.21
CA TYR A 500 44.71 -17.91 -7.84
C TYR A 500 43.41 -17.48 -7.14
N PHE A 501 43.24 -17.94 -5.91
CA PHE A 501 42.10 -17.64 -5.05
C PHE A 501 42.56 -17.19 -3.67
N PHE A 502 41.68 -16.46 -2.98
CA PHE A 502 41.84 -16.11 -1.58
C PHE A 502 40.74 -16.78 -0.78
N LYS A 503 41.13 -17.57 0.21
CA LYS A 503 40.21 -18.18 1.16
C LYS A 503 40.05 -17.24 2.35
N LEU A 504 38.85 -16.70 2.53
CA LEU A 504 38.49 -15.85 3.67
C LEU A 504 37.84 -16.69 4.76
N LEU A 505 38.30 -16.49 6.00
CA LEU A 505 37.68 -17.02 7.20
C LEU A 505 36.87 -15.92 7.88
N ALA A 506 35.62 -16.22 8.21
CA ALA A 506 34.79 -15.38 9.06
C ALA A 506 34.42 -16.12 10.35
N GLU A 507 34.64 -15.47 11.48
CA GLU A 507 34.43 -16.03 12.83
C GLU A 507 33.45 -15.15 13.61
N SER A 508 32.63 -15.78 14.45
CA SER A 508 31.71 -15.09 15.35
C SER A 508 32.30 -15.09 16.77
N PRO A 509 32.10 -14.03 17.56
CA PRO A 509 32.55 -14.00 18.95
C PRO A 509 31.78 -14.98 19.86
N TYR A 510 30.70 -15.60 19.36
CA TYR A 510 29.90 -16.57 20.09
C TYR A 510 30.48 -17.99 19.91
N SER A 511 30.86 -18.64 21.00
CA SER A 511 31.51 -19.97 21.00
C SER A 511 30.69 -21.12 20.43
N THR A 512 29.40 -20.91 20.18
CA THR A 512 28.46 -21.88 19.60
C THR A 512 28.36 -21.79 18.07
N ASP A 513 28.92 -20.75 17.46
CA ASP A 513 28.85 -20.49 16.03
C ASP A 513 30.03 -21.15 15.30
N ALA A 514 29.74 -21.89 14.23
CA ALA A 514 30.79 -22.49 13.40
C ALA A 514 31.46 -21.45 12.49
N GLU A 515 32.78 -21.56 12.30
CA GLU A 515 33.55 -20.72 11.38
C GLU A 515 33.04 -20.85 9.94
N GLN A 516 33.02 -19.74 9.18
CA GLN A 516 32.59 -19.71 7.79
C GLN A 516 33.79 -19.48 6.85
N ASN A 517 33.90 -20.30 5.81
CA ASN A 517 35.01 -20.26 4.85
C ASN A 517 34.49 -19.88 3.45
N PHE A 518 35.10 -18.90 2.81
CA PHE A 518 34.73 -18.43 1.47
C PHE A 518 35.93 -18.44 0.54
N LEU A 519 35.78 -19.01 -0.66
CA LEU A 519 36.84 -19.01 -1.67
C LEU A 519 36.55 -17.95 -2.73
N ILE A 520 37.41 -16.93 -2.79
CA ILE A 520 37.21 -15.72 -3.60
C ILE A 520 38.20 -15.67 -4.76
N PRO A 521 37.75 -15.40 -6.00
CA PRO A 521 38.64 -15.18 -7.14
C PRO A 521 39.64 -14.05 -6.86
N ALA A 522 40.90 -14.21 -7.28
CA ALA A 522 41.94 -13.20 -7.07
C ALA A 522 41.54 -11.81 -7.61
N SER A 523 40.92 -11.74 -8.78
CA SER A 523 40.48 -10.47 -9.37
C SER A 523 39.52 -9.69 -8.47
N GLN A 524 38.62 -10.38 -7.77
CA GLN A 524 37.65 -9.76 -6.86
C GLN A 524 38.30 -9.33 -5.54
N PHE A 525 39.13 -10.20 -4.95
CA PHE A 525 39.80 -9.85 -3.70
C PHE A 525 40.83 -8.73 -3.89
N LEU A 526 41.56 -8.73 -5.00
CA LEU A 526 42.49 -7.65 -5.35
C LEU A 526 41.76 -6.31 -5.58
N ALA A 527 40.51 -6.33 -6.04
CA ALA A 527 39.70 -5.11 -6.13
C ALA A 527 39.41 -4.55 -4.72
N VAL A 528 39.05 -5.40 -3.76
CA VAL A 528 38.87 -5.00 -2.34
C VAL A 528 40.18 -4.48 -1.76
N MET A 529 41.30 -5.17 -1.98
CA MET A 529 42.61 -4.77 -1.46
C MET A 529 43.04 -3.42 -1.98
N ASN A 530 42.88 -3.18 -3.28
CA ASN A 530 43.16 -1.88 -3.85
C ASN A 530 42.26 -0.81 -3.21
N TRP A 531 41.00 -1.14 -2.91
CA TRP A 531 40.03 -0.18 -2.38
C TRP A 531 40.34 0.19 -0.93
N SER A 532 40.66 -0.81 -0.12
CA SER A 532 41.24 -0.64 1.20
C SER A 532 42.46 0.28 1.12
N TYR A 533 43.41 -0.04 0.25
CA TYR A 533 44.65 0.74 0.09
C TYR A 533 44.38 2.18 -0.33
N SER A 534 43.49 2.40 -1.29
CA SER A 534 43.15 3.75 -1.76
C SER A 534 42.40 4.58 -0.72
N THR A 535 41.67 3.92 0.18
CA THR A 535 40.96 4.58 1.26
C THR A 535 41.91 4.97 2.40
N ILE A 536 42.87 4.10 2.72
CA ILE A 536 43.74 4.22 3.89
C ILE A 536 45.02 5.01 3.57
N HIS A 537 45.60 4.80 2.39
CA HIS A 537 46.84 5.43 1.92
C HIS A 537 46.58 6.55 0.90
N ARG A 538 45.52 7.35 1.10
CA ARG A 538 45.11 8.44 0.17
C ARG A 538 46.25 9.40 -0.21
N HIS A 539 47.20 9.63 0.70
CA HIS A 539 48.33 10.53 0.53
C HIS A 539 49.52 9.91 -0.24
N GLU A 540 49.58 8.58 -0.36
CA GLU A 540 50.62 7.86 -1.11
C GLU A 540 50.23 7.66 -2.59
N LEU A 541 48.95 7.83 -2.92
CA LEU A 541 48.47 7.85 -4.28
C LEU A 541 48.83 9.21 -4.91
N ALA A 542 49.98 9.30 -5.55
CA ALA A 542 50.23 10.36 -6.52
C ALA A 542 49.25 10.17 -7.69
N LEU A 543 48.07 10.78 -7.59
CA LEU A 543 46.93 10.69 -8.53
C LEU A 543 47.35 10.95 -9.99
N GLU A 544 48.46 11.67 -10.20
CA GLU A 544 49.05 11.95 -11.50
C GLU A 544 49.58 10.70 -12.24
N LYS A 545 50.01 9.65 -11.54
CA LYS A 545 50.71 8.49 -12.16
C LYS A 545 49.82 7.29 -12.50
N LEU A 546 48.55 7.30 -12.14
CA LEU A 546 47.63 6.17 -12.35
C LEU A 546 46.59 6.50 -13.45
N PRO A 547 46.16 5.51 -14.24
CA PRO A 547 45.06 5.68 -15.19
C PRO A 547 43.72 5.83 -14.46
N LEU A 548 42.92 6.84 -14.85
CA LEU A 548 41.56 7.05 -14.36
C LEU A 548 40.54 6.23 -15.20
N VAL A 549 39.76 5.40 -14.53
CA VAL A 549 38.63 4.58 -15.00
C VAL A 549 37.36 4.92 -14.20
N PHE A 550 36.52 5.81 -14.72
CA PHE A 550 35.31 6.24 -14.03
C PHE A 550 34.06 6.07 -14.90
N ASP A 551 32.89 5.99 -14.25
CA ASP A 551 31.61 6.02 -14.94
C ASP A 551 31.19 7.47 -15.19
N SER A 552 31.32 7.90 -16.44
CA SER A 552 30.97 9.26 -16.88
C SER A 552 29.52 9.65 -16.49
N PRO A 553 28.49 8.82 -16.72
CA PRO A 553 27.13 9.08 -16.26
C PRO A 553 27.01 9.40 -14.76
N THR A 554 27.62 8.58 -13.90
CA THR A 554 27.55 8.79 -12.45
C THR A 554 28.16 10.13 -12.01
N ILE A 555 29.25 10.56 -12.65
CA ILE A 555 29.86 11.88 -12.37
C ILE A 555 29.01 13.01 -12.95
N VAL A 556 28.43 12.83 -14.13
CA VAL A 556 27.49 13.80 -14.72
C VAL A 556 26.30 14.05 -13.80
N ASP A 557 25.74 13.00 -13.20
CA ASP A 557 24.63 13.11 -12.24
C ASP A 557 25.06 13.82 -10.96
N TYR A 558 26.22 13.45 -10.40
CA TYR A 558 26.81 14.15 -9.25
C TYR A 558 27.01 15.65 -9.53
N LEU A 559 27.61 15.99 -10.67
CA LEU A 559 27.86 17.37 -11.06
C LEU A 559 26.55 18.15 -11.18
N ASN A 560 25.55 17.62 -11.87
CA ASN A 560 24.25 18.29 -12.02
C ASN A 560 23.56 18.59 -10.67
N GLY A 561 23.85 17.80 -9.62
CA GLY A 561 23.38 18.06 -8.25
C GLY A 561 24.25 19.02 -7.43
N ASN A 562 25.48 19.30 -7.86
CA ASN A 562 26.49 20.02 -7.07
C ASN A 562 27.21 21.15 -7.83
N LEU A 563 26.72 21.54 -9.02
CA LEU A 563 27.22 22.69 -9.78
C LEU A 563 27.18 23.96 -8.89
N GLY A 564 28.33 24.64 -8.77
CA GLY A 564 28.47 25.80 -7.88
C GLY A 564 29.09 25.47 -6.52
N GLY A 565 29.35 24.20 -6.20
CA GLY A 565 29.91 23.74 -4.92
C GLY A 565 30.96 22.63 -5.05
N THR A 566 31.59 22.49 -6.21
CA THR A 566 32.58 21.44 -6.49
C THR A 566 34.00 21.81 -6.04
N GLY A 567 34.28 23.09 -5.80
CA GLY A 567 35.63 23.60 -5.53
C GLY A 567 36.48 23.75 -6.80
N ILE A 568 35.93 23.48 -7.98
CA ILE A 568 36.58 23.61 -9.27
C ILE A 568 36.04 24.87 -9.94
N HIS A 569 36.90 25.87 -10.09
CA HIS A 569 36.51 27.22 -10.50
C HIS A 569 35.67 27.25 -11.78
N VAL A 570 36.06 26.48 -12.82
CA VAL A 570 35.34 26.49 -14.10
C VAL A 570 33.94 25.90 -14.00
N LEU A 571 33.73 24.91 -13.12
CA LEU A 571 32.43 24.26 -12.89
C LEU A 571 31.55 25.11 -11.97
N ASP A 572 32.14 25.71 -10.95
CA ASP A 572 31.40 26.53 -9.99
C ASP A 572 30.88 27.83 -10.62
N CYS A 573 31.54 28.33 -11.67
CA CYS A 573 31.07 29.48 -12.47
C CYS A 573 29.84 29.18 -13.33
N LEU A 574 29.41 27.92 -13.47
CA LEU A 574 28.26 27.53 -14.32
C LEU A 574 26.90 27.60 -13.59
N ALA A 575 26.88 27.98 -12.32
CA ALA A 575 25.67 27.91 -11.49
C ALA A 575 24.47 28.68 -12.08
N GLY A 576 23.29 28.07 -11.97
CA GLY A 576 21.98 28.71 -12.15
C GLY A 576 21.25 28.44 -13.47
N TYR A 577 21.93 28.05 -14.56
CA TYR A 577 21.29 27.89 -15.88
C TYR A 577 21.91 26.82 -16.79
N PHE A 578 22.83 25.99 -16.30
CA PHE A 578 23.53 25.00 -17.12
C PHE A 578 23.34 23.58 -16.60
N ARG A 579 23.26 22.63 -17.54
CA ARG A 579 23.20 21.19 -17.29
C ARG A 579 24.39 20.52 -17.96
N VAL A 580 25.09 19.67 -17.23
CA VAL A 580 26.14 18.79 -17.77
C VAL A 580 25.48 17.64 -18.54
N GLU A 581 25.93 17.40 -19.76
CA GLU A 581 25.40 16.35 -20.65
C GLU A 581 26.32 15.12 -20.69
N GLU A 582 27.63 15.33 -20.82
CA GLU A 582 28.61 14.26 -21.02
C GLU A 582 29.99 14.68 -20.51
N ILE A 583 30.75 13.70 -20.03
CA ILE A 583 32.19 13.82 -19.80
C ILE A 583 32.90 12.84 -20.74
N SER A 584 33.90 13.33 -21.47
CA SER A 584 34.69 12.55 -22.43
C SER A 584 36.19 12.80 -22.27
N THR A 585 36.99 11.84 -22.70
CA THR A 585 38.46 11.96 -22.75
C THR A 585 38.88 12.86 -23.91
N THR A 586 40.05 13.48 -23.81
CA THR A 586 40.64 14.25 -24.91
C THR A 586 41.90 13.59 -25.47
N GLU A 587 42.48 14.17 -26.52
CA GLU A 587 43.79 13.73 -27.04
C GLU A 587 44.92 13.93 -26.02
N ASP A 588 44.75 14.90 -25.11
CA ASP A 588 45.61 15.08 -23.94
C ASP A 588 45.14 14.17 -22.79
N PRO A 589 45.95 13.17 -22.38
CA PRO A 589 45.58 12.24 -21.31
C PRO A 589 45.45 12.90 -19.94
N ASP A 590 45.94 14.14 -19.78
CA ASP A 590 45.81 14.91 -18.54
C ASP A 590 44.64 15.90 -18.55
N CYS A 591 43.81 15.89 -19.61
CA CYS A 591 42.63 16.74 -19.72
C CYS A 591 41.35 15.96 -20.09
N PHE A 592 40.24 16.39 -19.50
CA PHE A 592 38.90 15.86 -19.74
C PHE A 592 37.98 16.96 -20.25
N LYS A 593 37.08 16.58 -21.16
CA LYS A 593 36.10 17.47 -21.77
C LYS A 593 34.73 17.23 -21.18
N ILE A 594 34.08 18.30 -20.74
CA ILE A 594 32.72 18.28 -20.21
C ILE A 594 31.82 19.07 -21.16
N SER A 595 30.80 18.41 -21.71
CA SER A 595 29.77 19.04 -22.52
C SER A 595 28.65 19.55 -21.63
N ILE A 596 28.25 20.81 -21.82
CA ILE A 596 27.22 21.49 -21.04
C ILE A 596 26.20 22.16 -21.94
N ARG A 597 24.96 22.28 -21.47
CA ARG A 597 23.87 22.97 -22.18
C ARG A 597 23.18 23.96 -21.27
N LYS A 598 22.83 25.12 -21.81
CA LYS A 598 22.04 26.13 -21.10
C LYS A 598 20.55 25.76 -21.11
N GLU A 599 19.90 25.70 -19.96
CA GLU A 599 18.46 25.43 -19.88
C GLU A 599 17.64 26.61 -20.43
N GLY A 600 16.65 26.31 -21.28
CA GLY A 600 15.70 27.30 -21.83
C GLY A 600 16.05 27.94 -23.18
N LEU A 601 17.16 27.55 -23.82
CA LEU A 601 17.53 27.97 -25.19
C LEU A 601 17.74 26.73 -26.08
N GLU A 602 17.03 26.67 -27.20
CA GLU A 602 17.38 25.73 -28.29
C GLU A 602 18.65 26.26 -28.98
N GLY A 603 19.82 25.76 -28.56
CA GLY A 603 21.12 26.17 -29.08
C GLY A 603 22.28 25.35 -28.51
N ALA A 604 23.36 25.26 -29.30
CA ALA A 604 24.47 24.30 -29.21
C ALA A 604 25.11 24.10 -27.82
N SER A 605 25.46 22.85 -27.53
CA SER A 605 26.24 22.46 -26.34
C SER A 605 27.60 23.16 -26.34
N GLN A 606 28.00 23.66 -25.17
CA GLN A 606 29.31 24.25 -24.94
C GLN A 606 30.24 23.20 -24.32
N GLU A 607 31.54 23.35 -24.50
CA GLU A 607 32.53 22.43 -23.98
C GLU A 607 33.45 23.17 -23.02
N ILE A 608 33.69 22.58 -21.86
CA ILE A 608 34.68 23.05 -20.89
C ILE A 608 35.71 21.96 -20.65
N MET A 609 36.92 22.38 -20.31
CA MET A 609 38.03 21.48 -20.04
C MET A 609 38.35 21.50 -18.55
N ILE A 610 38.57 20.31 -17.98
CA ILE A 610 39.11 20.15 -16.62
C ILE A 610 40.35 19.27 -16.66
N SER A 611 41.28 19.52 -15.74
CA SER A 611 42.48 18.71 -15.59
C SER A 611 42.19 17.35 -14.96
N LYS A 612 43.13 16.43 -15.13
CA LYS A 612 43.11 15.10 -14.48
C LYS A 612 43.11 15.19 -12.95
N ALA A 613 43.76 16.20 -12.38
CA ALA A 613 43.72 16.46 -10.95
C ALA A 613 42.31 16.86 -10.48
N GLU A 614 41.67 17.79 -11.20
CA GLU A 614 40.29 18.23 -10.92
C GLU A 614 39.28 17.09 -11.13
N MET A 615 39.44 16.29 -12.17
CA MET A 615 38.61 15.09 -12.39
C MET A 615 38.77 14.07 -11.26
N SER A 616 40.00 13.87 -10.78
CA SER A 616 40.26 12.98 -9.65
C SER A 616 39.56 13.47 -8.37
N GLU A 617 39.58 14.78 -8.13
CA GLU A 617 38.89 15.39 -7.00
C GLU A 617 37.37 15.21 -7.08
N LEU A 618 36.77 15.42 -8.26
CA LEU A 618 35.32 15.18 -8.47
C LEU A 618 34.92 13.74 -8.18
N ILE A 619 35.73 12.79 -8.64
CA ILE A 619 35.52 11.37 -8.38
C ILE A 619 35.53 11.10 -6.87
N LEU A 620 36.50 11.65 -6.15
CA LEU A 620 36.63 11.46 -4.70
C LEU A 620 35.46 12.10 -3.93
N GLN A 621 35.01 13.28 -4.35
CA GLN A 621 33.87 13.94 -3.73
C GLN A 621 32.57 13.16 -3.96
N GLN A 622 32.32 12.72 -5.20
CA GLN A 622 31.17 11.88 -5.55
C GLN A 622 31.13 10.59 -4.70
N GLN A 623 32.29 9.93 -4.55
CA GLN A 623 32.43 8.74 -3.73
C GLN A 623 32.18 9.04 -2.24
N SER A 624 32.64 10.18 -1.75
CA SER A 624 32.44 10.59 -0.34
C SER A 624 30.98 10.89 -0.03
N VAL A 625 30.24 11.49 -0.97
CA VAL A 625 28.79 11.72 -0.83
C VAL A 625 28.00 10.40 -0.90
N ALA A 626 28.40 9.47 -1.78
CA ALA A 626 27.81 8.13 -1.82
C ALA A 626 27.98 7.35 -0.50
N LEU A 627 29.09 7.59 0.22
CA LEU A 627 29.33 7.02 1.55
C LEU A 627 28.50 7.70 2.64
N ALA A 628 28.32 9.03 2.59
CA ALA A 628 27.51 9.77 3.55
C ALA A 628 26.01 9.44 3.45
N LEU A 629 25.50 9.17 2.24
CA LEU A 629 24.11 8.76 2.01
C LEU A 629 23.81 7.32 2.47
N GLY A 630 24.83 6.51 2.75
CA GLY A 630 24.69 5.20 3.40
C GLY A 630 24.63 5.25 4.93
N HIS A 631 24.61 6.45 5.52
CA HIS A 631 24.58 6.69 6.98
C HIS A 631 23.24 7.26 7.48
N HIS A 632 22.22 7.34 6.62
CA HIS A 632 20.87 7.77 7.00
C HIS A 632 19.83 6.69 6.73
#